data_AF-A0A6A7YQI3-F1
#
_entry.id   AF-A0A6A7YQI3-F1
#
_cell.length_a   1.000
_cell.length_b   1.000
_cell.length_c   1.000
_cell.angle_alpha   90.00
_cell.angle_beta   90.00
_cell.angle_gamma   90.00
#
_symmetry.space_group_name_H-M   'P 1'
#
loop_
_entity.id
_entity.type
_entity.pdbx_description
1 polymer ?
#
loop_
_entity_poly.entity_id
_entity_poly.type
_entity_poly.pdbx_seq_one_letter_code
_entity_poly.pdbx_strand_id
1 'polypeptide(L)'
;MKCSIRWAVLLGVMPLSVLAIEPGPASQYQQETERWLQLQVSGQAQSKERQVATPAERERSLQRWLDSYTHPIPEYYKQDEGGKAKQQ
;
A
#
# COMPACT_ATOMS: atom_id res chain seq x y z
N MET A 1 -31.60 -25.83 45.61
CA MET A 1 -30.45 -24.90 45.73
C MET A 1 -29.19 -25.37 45.02
N LYS A 2 -28.77 -26.64 45.17
CA LYS A 2 -27.54 -27.18 44.53
C LYS A 2 -27.57 -27.15 42.99
N CYS A 3 -28.74 -27.29 42.37
CA CYS A 3 -28.88 -27.25 40.91
C CYS A 3 -28.63 -25.83 40.34
N SER A 4 -29.24 -24.79 40.93
CA SER A 4 -29.05 -23.40 40.49
C SER A 4 -27.61 -22.91 40.56
N ILE A 5 -26.83 -23.39 41.54
CA ILE A 5 -25.40 -23.06 41.67
C ILE A 5 -24.59 -23.67 40.51
N ARG A 6 -24.93 -24.89 40.06
CA ARG A 6 -24.25 -25.53 38.92
C ARG A 6 -24.53 -24.80 37.63
N TRP A 7 -25.76 -24.32 37.45
CA TRP A 7 -26.15 -23.49 36.30
C TRP A 7 -25.47 -22.12 36.31
N ALA A 8 -25.38 -21.47 37.47
CA ALA A 8 -24.69 -20.19 37.61
C ALA A 8 -23.20 -20.28 37.29
N VAL A 9 -22.53 -21.36 37.72
CA VAL A 9 -21.12 -21.63 37.39
C VAL A 9 -20.96 -21.91 35.90
N LEU A 10 -21.86 -22.70 35.30
CA LEU A 10 -21.79 -23.03 33.87
C LEU A 10 -22.03 -21.80 32.97
N LEU A 11 -22.94 -20.91 33.37
CA LEU A 11 -23.19 -19.65 32.67
C LEU A 11 -22.03 -18.65 32.84
N GLY A 12 -21.38 -18.64 34.01
CA GLY A 12 -20.25 -17.75 34.31
C GLY A 12 -18.95 -18.10 33.59
N VAL A 13 -18.77 -19.36 33.17
CA VAL A 13 -17.59 -19.82 32.43
C VAL A 13 -17.75 -19.67 30.91
N MET A 14 -18.99 -19.51 30.43
CA MET A 14 -19.31 -19.36 28.99
C MET A 14 -18.59 -18.19 28.28
N PRO A 15 -18.40 -16.99 28.86
CA PRO A 15 -17.74 -15.89 28.15
C PRO A 15 -16.21 -16.04 28.03
N LEU A 16 -15.59 -17.10 28.57
CA LEU A 16 -14.13 -17.29 28.53
C LEU A 16 -13.61 -17.88 27.20
N SER A 17 -14.49 -18.24 26.26
CA SER A 17 -14.08 -18.69 24.92
C SER A 17 -13.79 -17.51 24.00
N VAL A 18 -12.64 -16.84 24.20
CA VAL A 18 -12.01 -16.04 23.14
C VAL A 18 -11.35 -17.02 22.18
N LEU A 19 -11.96 -17.20 21.01
CA LEU A 19 -11.29 -17.84 19.88
C LEU A 19 -10.38 -16.78 19.26
N ALA A 20 -9.07 -16.96 19.38
CA ALA A 20 -8.12 -16.20 18.59
C ALA A 20 -8.42 -16.43 17.10
N ILE A 21 -8.34 -15.37 16.29
CA ILE A 21 -8.36 -15.47 14.83
C ILE A 21 -7.39 -16.59 14.42
N GLU A 22 -7.78 -17.46 13.48
CA GLU A 22 -6.86 -18.51 13.01
C GLU A 22 -5.57 -17.86 12.49
N PRO A 23 -4.40 -18.41 12.82
CA PRO A 23 -3.14 -17.92 12.28
C PRO A 23 -3.09 -18.23 10.79
N GLY A 24 -3.44 -17.27 9.95
CA GLY A 24 -3.34 -17.41 8.50
C GLY A 24 -4.01 -16.26 7.74
N PRO A 25 -3.66 -16.07 6.46
CA PRO A 25 -4.33 -15.10 5.62
C PRO A 25 -5.79 -15.53 5.42
N ALA A 26 -6.74 -14.64 5.70
CA ALA A 26 -8.17 -14.91 5.51
C ALA A 26 -8.56 -15.10 4.03
N SER A 27 -7.67 -14.75 3.10
CA SER A 27 -7.83 -14.98 1.66
C SER A 27 -6.48 -14.95 0.93
N GLN A 28 -6.46 -15.46 -0.30
CA GLN A 28 -5.31 -15.35 -1.21
C GLN A 28 -4.86 -13.88 -1.41
N TYR A 29 -5.83 -12.95 -1.53
CA TYR A 29 -5.54 -11.52 -1.68
C TYR A 29 -4.87 -10.90 -0.46
N GLN A 30 -5.25 -11.33 0.75
CA GLN A 30 -4.58 -10.90 1.97
C GLN A 30 -3.12 -11.37 1.97
N GLN A 31 -2.87 -12.63 1.57
CA GLN A 31 -1.52 -13.19 1.51
C GLN A 31 -0.63 -12.40 0.53
N GLU A 32 -1.16 -12.03 -0.65
CA GLU A 32 -0.44 -11.20 -1.60
C GLU A 32 -0.15 -9.82 -1.05
N THR A 33 -1.12 -9.21 -0.36
CA THR A 33 -0.98 -7.90 0.27
C THR A 33 0.11 -7.93 1.34
N GLU A 34 0.10 -8.94 2.22
CA GLU A 34 1.13 -9.13 3.24
C GLU A 34 2.52 -9.33 2.61
N ARG A 35 2.60 -10.10 1.52
CA ARG A 35 3.85 -10.28 0.77
C ARG A 35 4.38 -8.96 0.22
N TRP A 36 3.51 -8.10 -0.34
CA TRP A 36 3.91 -6.78 -0.83
C TRP A 36 4.38 -5.87 0.31
N LEU A 37 3.69 -5.87 1.44
CA LEU A 37 4.10 -5.10 2.63
C LEU A 37 5.45 -5.57 3.16
N GLN A 38 5.66 -6.88 3.25
CA GLN A 38 6.95 -7.45 3.66
C GLN A 38 8.07 -7.11 2.66
N LEU A 39 7.79 -7.13 1.36
CA LEU A 39 8.76 -6.76 0.33
C LEU A 39 9.21 -5.29 0.49
N GLN A 40 8.26 -4.38 0.74
CA GLN A 40 8.56 -2.96 0.96
C GLN A 40 9.41 -2.73 2.21
N VAL A 41 9.07 -3.37 3.33
CA VAL A 41 9.80 -3.21 4.60
C VAL A 41 11.17 -3.87 4.57
N SER A 42 11.28 -5.04 3.93
CA SER A 42 12.54 -5.80 3.89
C SER A 42 13.64 -5.14 3.06
N GLY A 43 13.28 -4.23 2.14
CA GLY A 43 14.23 -3.60 1.22
C GLY A 43 14.90 -4.58 0.25
N GLN A 44 14.43 -5.83 0.14
CA GLN A 44 15.03 -6.83 -0.76
C GLN A 44 14.97 -6.43 -2.23
N ALA A 45 13.96 -5.66 -2.62
CA ALA A 45 13.82 -5.09 -3.96
C ALA A 45 14.42 -3.68 -4.10
N GLN A 46 15.18 -3.20 -3.12
CA GLN A 46 15.84 -1.89 -3.21
C GLN A 46 16.91 -1.91 -4.31
N SER A 47 16.98 -0.83 -5.10
CA SER A 47 18.06 -0.62 -6.07
C SER A 47 19.43 -0.69 -5.41
N LYS A 48 20.35 -1.44 -6.00
CA LYS A 48 21.76 -1.48 -5.59
C LYS A 48 22.46 -0.15 -5.86
N GLU A 49 22.05 0.53 -6.93
CA GLU A 49 22.59 1.83 -7.31
C GLU A 49 21.98 2.92 -6.44
N ARG A 50 22.85 3.69 -5.77
CA ARG A 50 22.43 4.79 -4.90
C ARG A 50 22.06 6.00 -5.75
N GLN A 51 20.78 6.31 -5.83
CA GLN A 51 20.29 7.52 -6.50
C GLN A 51 20.41 8.71 -5.54
N VAL A 52 21.56 9.41 -5.56
CA VAL A 52 21.78 10.64 -4.79
C VAL A 52 21.66 11.83 -5.72
N ALA A 53 20.90 12.85 -5.32
CA ALA A 53 20.93 14.16 -5.94
C ALA A 53 21.76 15.11 -5.07
N THR A 54 22.64 15.87 -5.69
CA THR A 54 23.31 16.99 -5.01
C THR A 54 22.28 18.05 -4.62
N PRO A 55 22.56 18.90 -3.61
CA PRO A 55 21.65 19.99 -3.24
C PRO A 55 21.29 20.90 -4.43
N ALA A 56 22.26 21.18 -5.32
CA ALA A 56 22.04 22.00 -6.51
C ALA A 56 21.11 21.32 -7.54
N GLU A 57 21.24 20.01 -7.75
CA GLU A 57 20.35 19.25 -8.63
C GLU A 57 18.94 19.16 -8.06
N ARG A 58 18.82 18.99 -6.75
CA ARG A 58 17.54 18.99 -6.04
C ARG A 58 16.84 20.34 -6.22
N GLU A 59 17.54 21.45 -6.01
CA GLU A 59 16.98 22.80 -6.19
C GLU A 59 16.51 23.03 -7.63
N ARG A 60 17.33 22.67 -8.63
CA ARG A 60 16.92 22.75 -10.04
C ARG A 60 15.71 21.90 -10.37
N SER A 61 15.57 20.72 -9.76
CA SER A 61 14.40 19.87 -9.96
C SER A 61 13.14 20.50 -9.36
N LEU A 62 13.27 21.15 -8.20
CA LEU A 62 12.18 21.87 -7.54
C LEU A 62 11.77 23.08 -8.36
N GLN A 63 12.73 23.84 -8.87
CA GLN A 63 12.46 24.98 -9.75
C GLN A 63 11.70 24.55 -11.01
N ARG A 64 12.14 23.47 -11.69
CA ARG A 64 11.39 22.92 -12.85
C ARG A 64 9.97 22.51 -12.50
N TRP A 65 9.76 21.95 -11.32
CA TRP A 65 8.42 21.61 -10.86
C TRP A 65 7.56 22.86 -10.64
N LEU A 66 8.11 23.91 -10.05
CA LEU A 66 7.41 25.20 -9.92
C LEU A 66 7.10 25.83 -11.29
N ASP A 67 8.07 25.81 -12.21
CA ASP A 67 7.91 26.34 -13.56
C ASP A 67 6.83 25.58 -14.34
N SER A 68 6.61 24.29 -14.06
CA SER A 68 5.57 23.49 -14.72
C SER A 68 4.15 24.03 -14.50
N TYR A 69 3.89 24.72 -13.38
CA TYR A 69 2.60 25.35 -13.10
C TYR A 69 2.37 26.65 -13.88
N THR A 70 3.44 27.23 -14.44
CA THR A 70 3.35 28.48 -15.22
C THR A 70 2.99 28.22 -16.68
N HIS A 71 3.10 26.97 -17.14
CA HIS A 71 2.80 26.63 -18.52
C HIS A 71 1.28 26.62 -18.74
N PRO A 72 0.75 27.42 -19.69
CA PRO A 72 -0.67 27.40 -19.97
C PRO A 72 -1.08 26.05 -20.55
N ILE A 73 -2.24 25.55 -20.15
CA ILE A 73 -2.85 24.37 -20.78
C ILE A 73 -3.22 24.77 -22.21
N PRO A 74 -2.74 24.07 -23.25
CA PRO A 74 -3.14 24.37 -24.62
C PRO A 74 -4.64 24.14 -24.82
N GLU A 75 -5.32 25.05 -25.50
CA GLU A 75 -6.73 24.87 -25.89
C GLU A 75 -6.94 23.66 -26.80
N TYR A 76 -5.92 23.33 -27.60
CA TYR A 76 -5.94 22.20 -28.53
C TYR A 76 -4.64 21.41 -28.43
N TYR A 77 -4.76 20.09 -28.32
CA TYR A 77 -3.63 19.18 -28.43
C TYR A 77 -3.36 18.89 -29.92
N LYS A 78 -2.10 19.03 -30.33
CA LYS A 78 -1.62 18.64 -31.65
C LYS A 78 -1.73 17.12 -31.82
N GLN A 79 -2.58 16.66 -32.73
CA GLN A 79 -2.85 15.24 -32.97
C GLN A 79 -1.66 14.50 -33.62
N ASP A 80 -0.71 15.24 -34.18
CA ASP A 80 0.51 14.78 -34.84
C ASP A 80 1.67 14.49 -33.88
N GLU A 81 1.59 14.92 -32.61
CA GLU A 81 2.63 14.68 -31.59
C GLU A 81 2.38 13.44 -30.71
N GLY A 82 1.25 12.74 -30.92
CA GLY A 82 1.00 11.42 -30.36
C GLY A 82 1.79 10.33 -31.08
N GLY A 83 2.42 9.41 -30.33
CA GLY A 83 3.17 8.29 -30.90
C GLY A 83 2.34 7.53 -31.94
N LYS A 84 2.87 7.39 -33.16
CA LYS A 84 2.21 6.64 -34.23
C LYS A 84 2.09 5.18 -33.81
N ALA A 85 0.88 4.72 -33.52
CA ALA A 85 0.63 3.30 -33.37
C ALA A 85 1.00 2.61 -34.69
N LYS A 86 1.92 1.64 -34.64
CA LYS A 86 2.16 0.77 -35.80
C LYS A 86 0.88 -0.03 -36.05
N GLN A 87 0.22 0.22 -37.17
CA GLN A 87 -0.83 -0.64 -37.67
C GLN A 87 -0.16 -1.96 -38.10
N GLN A 88 -0.57 -3.06 -37.47
CA GLN A 88 -0.26 -4.43 -37.88
C GLN A 88 -1.28 -4.92 -38.89
#